data_AF-A0AA36ADM3-F1
#
_entry.id   AF-A0AA36ADM3-F1
#
_cell.length_a   1.000
_cell.length_b   1.000
_cell.length_c   1.000
_cell.angle_alpha   90.00
_cell.angle_beta   90.00
_cell.angle_gamma   90.00
#
_symmetry.space_group_name_H-M   'P 1'
#
loop_
_entity.id
_entity.type
_entity.pdbx_description
1 polymer ?
#
loop_
_entity_poly.entity_id
_entity_poly.type
_entity_poly.pdbx_seq_one_letter_code
_entity_poly.pdbx_strand_id
1 'polypeptide(L)'
;MSNIDKQALRDIAESIEREEWEVLDNGDDEYQVIVKGSLEKGETYRSYQPVSNEISERKIAAFIAAFSPATALALLDDLEAAEHTAAVDHEAACSLVEENEEVKRKLAAAEKRIADYHRALNNLASVARRYLPDYDEHPDIQAADDLLENAATHQGSQLVSNRDELPPDEIECDICGHVSTDPEGRHHCCEDNSND
;
A
#
# COMPACT_ATOMS: atom_id res chain seq x y z
N MET A 1 -4.58 -21.02 -11.43
CA MET A 1 -3.54 -21.54 -10.54
C MET A 1 -2.69 -22.50 -11.34
N SER A 2 -1.36 -22.46 -11.23
CA SER A 2 -0.52 -23.39 -11.99
C SER A 2 -0.82 -24.82 -11.52
N ASN A 3 -0.77 -25.78 -12.43
CA ASN A 3 -1.04 -27.19 -12.13
C ASN A 3 0.20 -27.90 -11.55
N ILE A 4 1.10 -27.11 -10.93
CA ILE A 4 2.37 -27.61 -10.38
C ILE A 4 2.08 -28.14 -8.98
N ASP A 5 2.43 -29.39 -8.76
CA ASP A 5 2.44 -29.99 -7.43
C ASP A 5 3.65 -29.44 -6.65
N LYS A 6 3.40 -28.38 -5.86
CA LYS A 6 4.42 -27.70 -5.05
C LYS A 6 5.02 -28.65 -4.01
N GLN A 7 4.24 -29.57 -3.47
CA GLN A 7 4.71 -30.51 -2.46
C GLN A 7 5.64 -31.55 -3.10
N ALA A 8 5.26 -32.10 -4.26
CA ALA A 8 6.15 -33.00 -4.99
C ALA A 8 7.48 -32.31 -5.37
N LEU A 9 7.45 -31.02 -5.74
CA LEU A 9 8.67 -30.25 -6.02
C LEU A 9 9.53 -30.06 -4.77
N ARG A 10 8.92 -29.76 -3.61
CA ARG A 10 9.61 -29.66 -2.32
C ARG A 10 10.28 -30.98 -1.94
N ASP A 11 9.55 -32.08 -2.03
CA ASP A 11 10.04 -33.41 -1.67
C ASP A 11 11.27 -33.80 -2.52
N ILE A 12 11.22 -33.51 -3.83
CA ILE A 12 12.36 -33.72 -4.73
C ILE A 12 13.54 -32.83 -4.32
N ALA A 13 13.32 -31.53 -4.09
CA ALA A 13 14.40 -30.61 -3.75
C ALA A 13 15.04 -30.91 -2.37
N GLU A 14 14.25 -31.39 -1.40
CA GLU A 14 14.74 -31.84 -0.10
C GLU A 14 15.53 -33.15 -0.20
N SER A 15 15.15 -34.05 -1.13
CA SER A 15 15.87 -35.30 -1.37
C SER A 15 17.28 -35.11 -1.96
N ILE A 16 17.56 -33.94 -2.56
CA ILE A 16 18.85 -33.57 -3.16
C ILE A 16 19.64 -32.63 -2.21
N GLU A 17 19.41 -32.75 -0.90
CA GLU A 17 20.21 -32.16 0.19
C GLU A 17 20.45 -30.63 0.13
N ARG A 18 19.50 -29.84 -0.41
CA ARG A 18 19.58 -28.35 -0.46
C ARG A 18 20.93 -27.82 -0.95
N GLU A 19 21.55 -28.52 -1.88
CA GLU A 19 22.85 -28.12 -2.40
C GLU A 19 22.71 -26.86 -3.26
N GLU A 20 23.64 -25.92 -3.09
CA GLU A 20 23.86 -24.86 -4.05
C GLU A 20 24.72 -25.40 -5.20
N TRP A 21 24.46 -24.94 -6.42
CA TRP A 21 25.17 -25.40 -7.60
C TRP A 21 25.97 -24.26 -8.24
N GLU A 22 27.08 -24.60 -8.91
CA GLU A 22 27.90 -23.65 -9.64
C GLU A 22 28.32 -24.18 -11.01
N VAL A 23 28.66 -23.27 -11.93
CA VAL A 23 29.13 -23.62 -13.27
C VAL A 23 30.63 -23.85 -13.25
N LEU A 24 31.06 -25.01 -13.72
CA LEU A 24 32.43 -25.35 -14.03
C LEU A 24 32.70 -25.11 -15.52
N ASP A 25 33.73 -24.32 -15.83
CA ASP A 25 34.23 -24.10 -17.19
C ASP A 25 35.44 -25.02 -17.44
N ASN A 26 35.28 -25.99 -18.36
CA ASN A 26 36.33 -26.95 -18.70
C ASN A 26 37.20 -26.51 -19.90
N GLY A 27 36.87 -25.40 -20.56
CA GLY A 27 37.48 -24.99 -21.82
C GLY A 27 36.76 -25.57 -23.04
N ASP A 28 37.13 -25.12 -24.24
CA ASP A 28 36.60 -25.61 -25.54
C ASP A 28 35.05 -25.67 -25.64
N ASP A 29 34.35 -24.70 -25.03
CA ASP A 29 32.88 -24.63 -24.95
C ASP A 29 32.23 -25.82 -24.20
N GLU A 30 32.99 -26.49 -23.32
CA GLU A 30 32.52 -27.57 -22.46
C GLU A 30 32.25 -27.06 -21.04
N TYR A 31 30.97 -26.89 -20.71
CA TYR A 31 30.52 -26.46 -19.38
C TYR A 31 29.93 -27.63 -18.59
N GLN A 32 30.02 -27.60 -17.27
CA GLN A 32 29.32 -28.53 -16.39
C GLN A 32 28.70 -27.79 -15.21
N VAL A 33 27.65 -28.36 -14.63
CA VAL A 33 27.14 -27.92 -13.33
C VAL A 33 27.63 -28.88 -12.26
N ILE A 34 28.21 -28.33 -11.20
CA ILE A 34 28.75 -29.08 -10.07
C ILE A 34 28.14 -28.57 -8.76
N VAL A 35 28.23 -29.39 -7.72
CA VAL A 35 27.91 -28.97 -6.35
C VAL A 35 28.90 -27.88 -5.93
N LYS A 36 28.38 -26.75 -5.45
CA LYS A 36 29.18 -25.59 -5.08
C LYS A 36 30.18 -25.95 -3.99
N GLY A 37 31.45 -25.63 -4.22
CA GLY A 37 32.52 -25.92 -3.27
C GLY A 37 33.03 -27.38 -3.28
N SER A 38 32.51 -28.24 -4.17
CA SER A 38 33.03 -29.60 -4.36
C SER A 38 34.33 -29.64 -5.18
N LEU A 39 34.70 -28.54 -5.85
CA LEU A 39 35.87 -28.48 -6.72
C LEU A 39 37.17 -28.45 -5.90
N GLU A 40 37.92 -29.53 -5.97
CA GLU A 40 39.29 -29.63 -5.46
C GLU A 40 40.28 -29.70 -6.63
N LYS A 41 41.35 -28.91 -6.57
CA LYS A 41 42.37 -28.86 -7.61
C LYS A 41 43.74 -29.21 -7.03
N GLY A 42 44.28 -30.36 -7.43
CA GLY A 42 45.66 -30.75 -7.18
C GLY A 42 46.60 -30.31 -8.30
N GLU A 43 47.89 -30.61 -8.15
CA GLU A 43 48.91 -30.30 -9.17
C GLU A 43 48.66 -31.03 -10.51
N THR A 44 48.06 -32.22 -10.46
CA THR A 44 47.86 -33.11 -11.63
C THR A 44 46.43 -33.62 -11.78
N TYR A 45 45.52 -33.25 -10.88
CA TYR A 45 44.15 -33.76 -10.87
C TYR A 45 43.14 -32.68 -10.48
N ARG A 46 41.88 -32.95 -10.83
CA ARG A 46 40.71 -32.21 -10.40
C ARG A 46 39.66 -33.21 -9.93
N SER A 47 39.03 -32.96 -8.80
CA SER A 47 37.88 -33.71 -8.28
C SER A 47 36.73 -32.74 -8.02
N TYR A 48 35.50 -33.19 -8.27
CA TYR A 48 34.26 -32.45 -8.06
C TYR A 48 33.08 -33.42 -8.07
N GLN A 49 31.92 -32.96 -7.58
CA GLN A 49 30.66 -33.70 -7.67
C GLN A 49 29.82 -33.17 -8.84
N PRO A 50 29.74 -33.89 -9.97
CA PRO A 50 28.97 -33.44 -11.12
C PRO A 50 27.46 -33.60 -10.91
N VAL A 51 26.70 -32.56 -11.24
CA VAL A 51 25.23 -32.56 -11.29
C VAL A 51 24.73 -32.86 -12.70
N SER A 52 25.52 -32.50 -13.71
CA SER A 52 25.24 -32.71 -15.13
C SER A 52 26.49 -33.17 -15.87
N ASN A 53 26.26 -33.83 -17.01
CA ASN A 53 27.31 -34.06 -18.00
C ASN A 53 27.65 -32.75 -18.73
N GLU A 54 28.53 -32.80 -19.72
CA GLU A 54 28.89 -31.65 -20.54
C GLU A 54 27.68 -30.95 -21.17
N ILE A 55 27.65 -29.63 -21.02
CA ILE A 55 26.67 -28.69 -21.53
C ILE A 55 27.42 -27.76 -22.49
N SER A 56 26.97 -27.72 -23.75
CA SER A 56 27.62 -26.93 -24.81
C SER A 56 27.37 -25.42 -24.68
N GLU A 57 26.35 -25.01 -23.94
CA GLU A 57 25.99 -23.60 -23.78
C GLU A 57 26.15 -23.12 -22.34
N ARG A 58 27.05 -22.15 -22.13
CA ARG A 58 27.24 -21.49 -20.83
C ARG A 58 25.95 -20.97 -20.21
N LYS A 59 25.04 -20.45 -21.03
CA LYS A 59 23.76 -19.88 -20.55
C LYS A 59 22.87 -20.94 -19.94
N ILE A 60 22.83 -22.14 -20.52
CA ILE A 60 22.05 -23.28 -20.01
C ILE A 60 22.66 -23.76 -18.69
N ALA A 61 23.99 -23.93 -18.64
CA ALA A 61 24.68 -24.30 -17.42
C ALA A 61 24.44 -23.28 -16.28
N ALA A 62 24.51 -21.98 -16.60
CA ALA A 62 24.25 -20.91 -15.64
C ALA A 62 22.80 -20.90 -15.14
N PHE A 63 21.83 -21.16 -16.02
CA PHE A 63 20.42 -21.27 -15.63
C PHE A 63 20.19 -22.44 -14.67
N ILE A 64 20.74 -23.62 -14.98
CA ILE A 64 20.62 -24.82 -14.14
C ILE A 64 21.28 -24.56 -12.78
N ALA A 65 22.49 -24.00 -12.75
CA ALA A 65 23.18 -23.68 -11.50
C ALA A 65 22.40 -22.67 -10.64
N ALA A 66 21.78 -21.66 -11.27
CA ALA A 66 20.96 -20.67 -10.58
C ALA A 66 19.66 -21.27 -10.02
N PHE A 67 19.08 -22.28 -10.69
CA PHE A 67 17.90 -23.03 -10.23
C PHE A 67 18.29 -24.30 -9.46
N SER A 68 19.19 -24.14 -8.50
CA SER A 68 19.57 -25.22 -7.57
C SER A 68 18.40 -25.64 -6.66
N PRO A 69 18.42 -26.85 -6.07
CA PRO A 69 17.45 -27.28 -5.07
C PRO A 69 17.29 -26.28 -3.91
N ALA A 70 18.39 -25.67 -3.46
CA ALA A 70 18.36 -24.61 -2.45
C ALA A 70 17.49 -23.41 -2.88
N THR A 71 17.70 -22.93 -4.11
CA THR A 71 16.94 -21.80 -4.68
C THR A 71 15.46 -22.16 -4.88
N ALA A 72 15.16 -23.38 -5.35
CA ALA A 72 13.80 -23.84 -5.52
C ALA A 72 13.03 -23.87 -4.18
N LEU A 73 13.67 -24.34 -3.11
CA LEU A 73 13.07 -24.36 -1.77
C LEU A 73 12.87 -22.95 -1.21
N ALA A 74 13.84 -22.05 -1.38
CA ALA A 74 13.70 -20.66 -0.96
C ALA A 74 12.51 -19.97 -1.65
N LEU A 75 12.35 -20.18 -2.97
CA LEU A 75 11.21 -19.65 -3.72
C LEU A 75 9.86 -20.25 -3.27
N LEU A 76 9.85 -21.53 -2.86
CA LEU A 76 8.65 -22.17 -2.31
C LEU A 76 8.32 -21.62 -0.91
N ASP A 77 9.31 -21.42 -0.05
CA ASP A 77 9.16 -20.80 1.26
C ASP A 77 8.61 -19.36 1.13
N ASP A 78 9.18 -18.55 0.23
CA ASP A 78 8.71 -17.19 -0.05
C ASP A 78 7.27 -17.17 -0.58
N LEU A 79 6.92 -18.11 -1.44
CA LEU A 79 5.57 -18.23 -1.99
C LEU A 79 4.55 -18.62 -0.92
N GLU A 80 4.89 -19.57 -0.05
CA GLU A 80 4.05 -19.98 1.08
C GLU A 80 3.86 -18.83 2.07
N ALA A 81 4.92 -18.08 2.38
CA ALA A 81 4.85 -16.89 3.23
C ALA A 81 3.96 -15.79 2.62
N ALA A 82 4.05 -15.56 1.31
CA ALA A 82 3.20 -14.62 0.61
C ALA A 82 1.72 -15.06 0.59
N GLU A 83 1.45 -16.34 0.35
CA GLU A 83 0.10 -16.91 0.39
C GLU A 83 -0.51 -16.80 1.79
N HIS A 84 0.25 -17.12 2.84
CA HIS A 84 -0.17 -16.96 4.23
C HIS A 84 -0.45 -15.48 4.57
N THR A 85 0.43 -14.56 4.20
CA THR A 85 0.24 -13.13 4.44
C THR A 85 -1.02 -12.61 3.75
N ALA A 86 -1.24 -12.99 2.48
CA ALA A 86 -2.44 -12.62 1.75
C ALA A 86 -3.73 -13.17 2.40
N ALA A 87 -3.67 -14.37 2.97
CA ALA A 87 -4.81 -14.96 3.69
C ALA A 87 -5.13 -14.19 4.98
N VAL A 88 -4.11 -13.84 5.77
CA VAL A 88 -4.27 -13.05 7.00
C VAL A 88 -4.81 -11.65 6.69
N ASP A 89 -4.28 -11.00 5.66
CA ASP A 89 -4.75 -9.68 5.23
C ASP A 89 -6.20 -9.73 4.76
N HIS A 90 -6.60 -10.79 4.06
CA HIS A 90 -7.99 -11.01 3.66
C HIS A 90 -8.91 -11.17 4.87
N GLU A 91 -8.51 -11.97 5.86
CA GLU A 91 -9.27 -12.17 7.09
C GLU A 91 -9.42 -10.86 7.89
N ALA A 92 -8.33 -10.10 8.03
CA ALA A 92 -8.35 -8.79 8.69
C ALA A 92 -9.27 -7.80 7.96
N ALA A 93 -9.23 -7.77 6.62
CA ALA A 93 -10.11 -6.93 5.82
C ALA A 93 -11.58 -7.31 6.00
N CYS A 94 -11.91 -8.61 6.04
CA CYS A 94 -13.26 -9.09 6.32
C CYS A 94 -13.75 -8.62 7.71
N SER A 95 -12.93 -8.77 8.75
CA SER A 95 -13.26 -8.30 10.12
C SER A 95 -13.53 -6.80 10.16
N LEU A 96 -12.68 -6.00 9.50
CA LEU A 96 -12.85 -4.55 9.43
C LEU A 96 -14.13 -4.13 8.67
N VAL A 97 -14.53 -4.89 7.66
CA VAL A 97 -15.81 -4.65 6.96
C VAL A 97 -16.98 -4.88 7.90
N GLU A 98 -16.99 -5.98 8.66
CA GLU A 98 -18.05 -6.29 9.63
C GLU A 98 -18.17 -5.21 10.71
N GLU A 99 -17.05 -4.78 11.30
CA GLU A 99 -17.01 -3.71 12.29
C GLU A 99 -17.52 -2.39 11.71
N ASN A 100 -17.10 -2.03 10.49
CA ASN A 100 -17.58 -0.82 9.81
C ASN A 100 -19.09 -0.87 9.54
N GLU A 101 -19.64 -2.02 9.17
CA GLU A 101 -21.07 -2.17 9.02
C GLU A 101 -21.80 -2.01 10.36
N GLU A 102 -21.26 -2.55 11.45
CA GLU A 102 -21.84 -2.37 12.78
C GLU A 102 -21.82 -0.89 13.20
N VAL A 103 -20.71 -0.20 12.98
CA VAL A 103 -20.58 1.24 13.24
C VAL A 103 -21.61 2.02 12.42
N LYS A 104 -21.79 1.70 11.13
CA LYS A 104 -22.81 2.33 10.28
C LYS A 104 -24.23 2.10 10.81
N ARG A 105 -24.55 0.88 11.28
CA ARG A 105 -25.85 0.59 11.90
C ARG A 105 -26.07 1.40 13.18
N LYS A 106 -25.05 1.51 14.03
CA LYS A 106 -25.10 2.32 15.26
C LYS A 106 -25.27 3.81 14.94
N LEU A 107 -24.56 4.31 13.94
CA LEU A 107 -24.66 5.70 13.47
C LEU A 107 -26.08 6.00 12.97
N ALA A 108 -26.63 5.17 12.07
CA ALA A 108 -27.99 5.35 11.56
C ALA A 108 -29.06 5.30 12.68
N ALA A 109 -28.87 4.43 13.68
CA ALA A 109 -29.75 4.39 14.84
C ALA A 109 -29.65 5.65 15.72
N ALA A 110 -28.44 6.19 15.90
CA ALA A 110 -28.22 7.45 16.62
C ALA A 110 -28.83 8.65 15.87
N GLU A 111 -28.62 8.74 14.55
CA GLU A 111 -29.21 9.77 13.69
C GLU A 111 -30.75 9.74 13.76
N LYS A 112 -31.36 8.55 13.71
CA LYS A 112 -32.80 8.40 13.88
C LYS A 112 -33.27 8.92 15.25
N ARG A 113 -32.57 8.57 16.33
CA ARG A 113 -32.89 9.06 17.69
C ARG A 113 -32.79 10.59 17.78
N ILE A 114 -31.77 11.19 17.17
CA ILE A 114 -31.61 12.64 17.11
C ILE A 114 -32.78 13.27 16.35
N ALA A 115 -33.17 12.72 15.20
CA ALA A 115 -34.31 13.21 14.43
C ALA A 115 -35.64 13.13 15.22
N ASP A 116 -35.86 12.03 15.95
CA ASP A 116 -37.05 11.86 16.78
C ASP A 116 -37.06 12.85 17.96
N TYR A 117 -35.92 13.09 18.62
CA TYR A 117 -35.79 14.11 19.65
C TYR A 117 -36.00 15.53 19.10
N HIS A 118 -35.42 15.86 17.95
CA HIS A 118 -35.65 17.15 17.28
C HIS A 118 -37.14 17.34 16.97
N ARG A 119 -37.85 16.31 16.52
CA ARG A 119 -39.30 16.38 16.30
C ARG A 119 -40.04 16.66 17.61
N ALA A 120 -39.72 15.95 18.69
CA ALA A 120 -40.37 16.12 19.98
C ALA A 120 -40.14 17.53 20.56
N LEU A 121 -38.90 18.02 20.50
CA LEU A 121 -38.53 19.36 20.96
C LEU A 121 -39.23 20.45 20.14
N ASN A 122 -39.28 20.32 18.81
CA ASN A 122 -39.99 21.27 17.96
C ASN A 122 -41.49 21.32 18.28
N ASN A 123 -42.11 20.17 18.53
CA ASN A 123 -43.51 20.12 18.95
C ASN A 123 -43.72 20.83 20.30
N LEU A 124 -42.84 20.59 21.28
CA LEU A 124 -42.89 21.26 22.59
C LEU A 124 -42.68 22.77 22.48
N ALA A 125 -41.69 23.22 21.71
CA ALA A 125 -41.43 24.64 21.45
C ALA A 125 -42.63 25.31 20.76
N SER A 126 -43.24 24.63 19.78
CA SER A 126 -44.46 25.11 19.11
C SER A 126 -45.62 25.30 20.10
N VAL A 127 -45.79 24.40 21.06
CA VAL A 127 -46.77 24.53 22.13
C VAL A 127 -46.41 25.70 23.06
N ALA A 128 -45.14 25.79 23.49
CA ALA A 128 -44.67 26.83 24.40
C ALA A 128 -44.88 28.24 23.84
N ARG A 129 -44.54 28.47 22.56
CA ARG A 129 -44.77 29.75 21.86
C ARG A 129 -46.23 30.21 21.85
N ARG A 130 -47.21 29.29 21.99
CA ARG A 130 -48.64 29.68 22.09
C ARG A 130 -49.00 30.29 23.45
N TYR A 131 -48.27 29.93 24.49
CA TYR A 131 -48.58 30.32 25.87
C TYR A 131 -47.58 31.32 26.45
N LEU A 132 -46.40 31.49 25.83
CA LEU A 132 -45.34 32.38 26.28
C LEU A 132 -44.91 33.32 25.13
N PRO A 133 -45.35 34.59 25.13
CA PRO A 133 -45.06 35.55 24.06
C PRO A 133 -43.57 35.85 23.86
N ASP A 134 -42.79 35.88 24.95
CA ASP A 134 -41.36 36.25 24.93
C ASP A 134 -40.44 35.00 24.92
N TYR A 135 -40.94 33.86 24.45
CA TYR A 135 -40.21 32.58 24.46
C TYR A 135 -38.89 32.66 23.68
N ASP A 136 -38.92 33.24 22.47
CA ASP A 136 -37.74 33.34 21.60
C ASP A 136 -36.74 34.42 22.08
N GLU A 137 -37.16 35.31 23.00
CA GLU A 137 -36.30 36.32 23.62
C GLU A 137 -35.60 35.82 24.90
N HIS A 138 -35.91 34.60 25.34
CA HIS A 138 -35.30 34.04 26.53
C HIS A 138 -33.80 33.79 26.30
N PRO A 139 -32.91 34.23 27.21
CA PRO A 139 -31.46 34.19 27.00
C PRO A 139 -30.94 32.77 26.74
N ASP A 140 -31.50 31.76 27.41
CA ASP A 140 -31.11 30.35 27.19
C ASP A 140 -31.56 29.82 25.81
N ILE A 141 -32.64 30.35 25.24
CA ILE A 141 -33.12 29.98 23.91
C ILE A 141 -32.24 30.63 22.85
N GLN A 142 -31.93 31.92 22.98
CA GLN A 142 -30.99 32.63 22.10
C GLN A 142 -29.60 31.99 22.13
N ALA A 143 -29.09 31.65 23.33
CA ALA A 143 -27.82 30.96 23.47
C ALA A 143 -27.80 29.58 22.81
N ALA A 144 -28.92 28.83 22.85
CA ALA A 144 -29.03 27.55 22.17
C ALA A 144 -29.06 27.70 20.64
N ASP A 145 -29.76 28.71 20.13
CA ASP A 145 -29.82 29.01 18.68
C ASP A 145 -28.45 29.45 18.16
N ASP A 146 -27.74 30.32 18.88
CA ASP A 146 -26.36 30.71 18.55
C ASP A 146 -25.42 29.50 18.51
N LEU A 147 -25.55 28.56 19.45
CA LEU A 147 -24.75 27.34 19.47
C LEU A 147 -25.02 26.45 18.24
N LEU A 148 -26.28 26.35 17.80
CA LEU A 148 -26.66 25.57 16.63
C LEU A 148 -26.15 26.21 15.32
N GLU A 149 -26.22 27.53 15.20
CA GLU A 149 -25.71 28.27 14.05
C GLU A 149 -24.18 28.15 13.92
N ASN A 150 -23.46 28.25 15.04
CA ASN A 150 -22.02 28.02 15.09
C ASN A 150 -21.65 26.55 14.75
N ALA A 151 -22.41 25.57 15.23
CA ALA A 151 -22.17 24.17 14.89
C ALA A 151 -22.37 23.88 13.40
N ALA A 152 -23.37 24.49 12.76
CA ALA A 152 -23.66 24.34 11.33
C ALA A 152 -22.56 24.95 10.44
N THR A 153 -22.02 26.09 10.83
CA THR A 153 -20.92 26.76 10.10
C THR A 153 -19.60 25.99 10.20
N HIS A 154 -19.29 25.40 11.36
CA HIS A 154 -18.09 24.57 11.52
C HIS A 154 -18.15 23.24 10.74
N GLN A 155 -19.30 22.56 10.68
CA GLN A 155 -19.45 21.32 9.89
C GLN A 155 -19.36 21.58 8.37
N GLY A 156 -19.85 22.72 7.89
CA GLY A 156 -19.71 23.14 6.49
C GLY A 156 -18.26 23.41 6.07
N SER A 157 -17.39 23.83 7.00
CA SER A 157 -15.97 24.11 6.74
C SER A 157 -15.09 22.85 6.80
N GLN A 158 -15.43 21.86 7.63
CA GLN A 158 -14.66 20.60 7.73
C GLN A 158 -14.85 19.65 6.53
N LEU A 159 -16.01 19.66 5.85
CA LEU A 159 -16.25 18.81 4.68
C LEU A 159 -15.52 19.28 3.41
N VAL A 160 -15.20 20.57 3.30
CA VAL A 160 -14.42 21.11 2.16
C VAL A 160 -12.92 20.86 2.33
N SER A 161 -12.42 20.75 3.57
CA SER A 161 -11.00 20.54 3.85
C SER A 161 -10.50 19.10 3.64
N ASN A 162 -11.41 18.12 3.52
CA ASN A 162 -11.06 16.69 3.38
C ASN A 162 -11.15 16.15 1.94
N ARG A 163 -11.41 17.01 0.95
CA ARG A 163 -11.08 16.71 -0.45
C ARG A 163 -9.68 17.23 -0.68
N ASP A 164 -8.76 16.34 -1.05
CA ASP A 164 -7.38 16.62 -1.42
C ASP A 164 -7.23 17.90 -2.26
N GLU A 165 -7.01 19.05 -1.62
CA GLU A 165 -6.28 20.15 -2.23
C GLU A 165 -4.81 19.82 -1.98
N LEU A 166 -4.23 19.04 -2.91
CA LEU A 166 -2.80 19.07 -3.12
C LEU A 166 -2.41 20.56 -3.19
N PRO A 167 -1.52 21.08 -2.33
CA PRO A 167 -1.13 22.48 -2.42
C PRO A 167 -0.65 22.72 -3.86
N PRO A 168 -1.07 23.82 -4.52
CA PRO A 168 -0.56 24.13 -5.83
C PRO A 168 0.97 24.14 -5.73
N ASP A 169 1.65 23.42 -6.63
CA ASP A 169 3.11 23.41 -6.69
C ASP A 169 3.58 24.86 -6.90
N GLU A 170 3.95 25.52 -5.81
CA GLU A 170 4.46 26.89 -5.82
C GLU A 170 5.88 26.85 -6.39
N ILE A 171 6.02 27.31 -7.64
CA ILE A 171 7.30 27.31 -8.36
C ILE A 171 7.94 28.69 -8.20
N GLU A 172 9.07 28.75 -7.51
CA GLU A 172 9.86 29.97 -7.35
C GLU A 172 10.72 30.22 -8.60
N CYS A 173 10.72 31.46 -9.08
CA CYS A 173 11.62 31.89 -10.14
C CYS A 173 13.06 32.03 -9.64
N ASP A 174 13.98 31.26 -10.19
CA ASP A 174 15.42 31.32 -9.88
C ASP A 174 16.08 32.68 -10.20
N ILE A 175 15.43 33.54 -10.99
CA ILE A 175 15.97 34.85 -11.42
C ILE A 175 15.52 35.98 -10.48
N CYS A 176 14.24 36.03 -10.09
CA CYS A 176 13.69 37.15 -9.31
C CYS A 176 13.04 36.76 -7.98
N GLY A 177 12.99 35.47 -7.64
CA GLY A 177 12.37 34.96 -6.40
C GLY A 177 10.85 35.07 -6.36
N HIS A 178 10.19 35.31 -7.50
CA HIS A 178 8.73 35.37 -7.57
C HIS A 178 8.16 33.95 -7.50
N VAL A 179 7.28 33.70 -6.52
CA VAL A 179 6.57 32.43 -6.36
C VAL A 179 5.31 32.45 -7.21
N SER A 180 5.28 31.63 -8.26
CA SER A 180 4.13 31.51 -9.16
C SER A 180 3.24 30.34 -8.76
N THR A 181 1.94 30.54 -8.94
CA THR A 181 0.91 29.48 -8.85
C THR A 181 0.45 28.99 -10.24
N ASP A 182 1.07 29.48 -11.32
CA ASP A 182 0.90 28.91 -12.67
C ASP A 182 1.66 27.57 -12.73
N PRO A 183 1.02 26.45 -13.09
CA PRO A 183 1.67 25.13 -13.19
C PRO A 183 2.80 25.08 -14.23
N GLU A 184 2.91 26.07 -15.12
CA GLU A 184 4.04 26.22 -16.06
C GLU A 184 5.10 27.23 -15.56
N GLY A 185 5.00 27.73 -14.32
CA GLY A 185 5.96 28.63 -13.68
C GLY A 185 6.08 30.02 -14.33
N ARG A 186 5.20 30.34 -15.29
CA ARG A 186 5.29 31.59 -16.04
C ARG A 186 4.92 32.78 -15.17
N HIS A 187 5.81 33.75 -15.17
CA HIS A 187 5.58 35.08 -14.63
C HIS A 187 6.40 36.06 -15.47
N HIS A 188 5.99 37.31 -15.51
CA HIS A 188 6.75 38.33 -16.23
C HIS A 188 7.93 38.76 -15.36
N CYS A 189 9.11 38.19 -15.63
CA CYS A 189 10.34 38.56 -14.94
C CYS A 189 10.84 39.91 -15.49
N CYS A 190 10.72 40.97 -14.70
CA CYS A 190 11.12 42.32 -15.10
C CYS A 190 12.65 42.51 -15.07
N GLU A 191 13.41 41.70 -15.81
CA GLU A 191 14.79 42.00 -16.20
C GLU A 191 15.08 41.56 -17.65
N ASP A 192 14.12 41.77 -18.57
CA ASP A 192 14.48 41.92 -19.98
C ASP A 192 14.95 43.37 -20.20
N ASN A 193 16.21 43.61 -19.84
CA ASN A 193 16.91 44.83 -20.19
C ASN A 193 18.22 44.49 -20.94
N SER A 194 18.12 43.66 -21.96
CA SER A 194 19.13 43.58 -23.02
C SER A 194 18.65 44.39 -24.22
N ASN A 195 19.07 45.65 -24.24
CA ASN A 195 19.17 46.44 -25.46
C ASN A 195 20.47 46.01 -26.18
N ASP A 196 20.38 44.98 -27.03
CA ASP A 196 21.25 44.71 -28.20
C ASP A 196 20.73 43.49 -28.99
#